data_AF-A0A022RSU2-F1
#
_entry.id   AF-A0A022RSU2-F1
#
_cell.length_a   1.000
_cell.length_b   1.000
_cell.length_c   1.000
_cell.angle_alpha   90.00
_cell.angle_beta   90.00
_cell.angle_gamma   90.00
#
_symmetry.space_group_name_H-M   'P 1'
#
loop_
_entity.id
_entity.type
_entity.pdbx_description
1 polymer ?
#
loop_
_entity_poly.entity_id
_entity_poly.type
_entity_poly.pdbx_seq_one_letter_code
_entity_poly.pdbx_strand_id
1 'polypeptide(L)'
;GFSRCLTRLEFGGVASPALMFYRTSWFYVKVRRRCEREESLTTLTKYECKVIDPFDAKKKCMQFTSIVLLEGVVLALSLQGALAVMQEIDTRLTITAISSSRALPSVSCRSFKEYLVHLNGEILLVYLIHQKIVKVVDKVEVFRLSSPGLKWVKVERIQGKTLYFDHDCHIYMDSTTIDGREDCIFFTQGSNNCWWKYDMRRDCISPA
;
A
#
# COMPACT_ATOMS: atom_id res chain seq x y z
N GLY A 1 -5.93 -16.97 28.46
CA GLY A 1 -5.22 -17.39 27.25
C GLY A 1 -5.06 -16.18 26.36
N PHE A 2 -3.83 -15.82 26.02
CA PHE A 2 -3.58 -14.76 25.04
C PHE A 2 -3.79 -15.36 23.65
N SER A 3 -4.82 -14.91 22.93
CA SER A 3 -4.96 -15.18 21.50
C SER A 3 -4.22 -14.08 20.76
N ARG A 4 -3.11 -14.42 20.12
CA ARG A 4 -2.46 -13.53 19.15
C ARG A 4 -3.11 -13.82 17.80
N CYS A 5 -3.87 -12.86 17.27
CA CYS A 5 -4.43 -12.93 15.93
C CYS A 5 -3.45 -12.22 14.99
N LEU A 6 -2.84 -12.95 14.05
CA LEU A 6 -2.06 -12.33 12.98
C LEU A 6 -2.97 -12.23 11.76
N THR A 7 -3.28 -11.00 11.35
CA THR A 7 -4.03 -10.72 10.14
C THR A 7 -3.05 -10.34 9.03
N ARG A 8 -2.90 -11.19 8.02
CA ARG A 8 -2.16 -10.87 6.78
C ARG A 8 -3.19 -10.55 5.71
N LEU A 9 -3.01 -9.45 4.98
CA LEU A 9 -3.94 -9.03 3.93
C LEU A 9 -3.24 -9.10 2.58
N GLU A 10 -3.94 -9.58 1.57
CA GLU A 10 -3.44 -9.69 0.20
C GLU A 10 -4.57 -9.37 -0.79
N PHE A 11 -4.19 -8.88 -1.97
CA PHE A 11 -5.12 -8.75 -3.09
C PHE A 11 -5.12 -10.02 -3.94
N GLY A 12 -6.29 -10.60 -4.18
CA GLY A 12 -6.48 -11.71 -5.11
C GLY A 12 -7.05 -11.24 -6.45
N GLY A 13 -6.49 -11.74 -7.55
CA GLY A 13 -7.04 -11.60 -8.92
C GLY A 13 -6.65 -10.31 -9.66
N VAL A 14 -6.17 -10.45 -10.89
CA VAL A 14 -5.69 -9.34 -11.74
C VAL A 14 -6.84 -8.55 -12.38
N ALA A 15 -7.95 -9.23 -12.74
CA ALA A 15 -9.08 -8.61 -13.45
C ALA A 15 -10.24 -8.18 -12.54
N SER A 16 -10.25 -8.64 -11.29
CA SER A 16 -11.28 -8.32 -10.29
C SER A 16 -10.66 -8.40 -8.89
N PRO A 17 -9.87 -7.38 -8.51
CA PRO A 17 -9.15 -7.38 -7.25
C PRO A 17 -10.13 -7.54 -6.08
N ALA A 18 -9.98 -8.65 -5.36
CA ALA A 18 -10.68 -8.92 -4.12
C ALA A 18 -9.70 -8.78 -2.96
N LEU A 19 -10.07 -7.98 -1.96
CA LEU A 19 -9.29 -7.93 -0.73
C LEU A 19 -9.51 -9.23 0.03
N MET A 20 -8.45 -9.99 0.23
CA MET A 20 -8.44 -11.22 1.00
C MET A 20 -7.69 -10.98 2.31
N PHE A 21 -8.19 -11.55 3.40
CA PHE A 21 -7.45 -11.56 4.65
C PHE A 21 -7.30 -12.98 5.17
N TYR A 22 -6.07 -13.28 5.58
CA TYR A 22 -5.70 -14.47 6.31
C TYR A 22 -5.79 -14.14 7.79
N ARG A 23 -6.64 -14.89 8.48
CA ARG A 23 -6.71 -14.85 9.94
C ARG A 23 -6.04 -16.09 10.49
N THR A 24 -4.92 -15.92 11.18
CA THR A 24 -4.30 -17.03 11.91
C THR A 24 -4.68 -16.94 13.39
N SER A 25 -5.46 -17.91 13.84
CA SER A 25 -5.85 -18.08 15.25
C SER A 25 -4.99 -19.16 15.89
N TRP A 26 -4.37 -18.84 17.03
CA TRP A 26 -3.56 -19.77 17.81
C TRP A 26 -4.34 -20.26 19.01
N PHE A 27 -4.37 -21.57 19.23
CA PHE A 27 -5.01 -22.17 20.39
C PHE A 27 -4.11 -23.24 21.03
N TYR A 28 -4.13 -23.25 22.35
CA TYR A 28 -3.42 -24.25 23.15
C TYR A 28 -4.30 -25.47 23.31
N VAL A 29 -3.90 -26.59 22.70
CA VAL A 29 -4.59 -27.86 22.89
C VAL A 29 -3.95 -28.58 24.06
N LYS A 30 -4.73 -28.77 25.13
CA LYS A 30 -4.29 -29.51 26.32
C LYS A 30 -4.38 -31.01 26.04
N VAL A 31 -3.29 -31.61 25.57
CA VAL A 31 -3.23 -33.06 25.36
C VAL A 31 -3.13 -33.75 26.73
N ARG A 32 -4.06 -34.68 27.02
CA ARG A 32 -4.04 -35.44 28.27
C ARG A 32 -2.71 -36.19 28.40
N ARG A 33 -1.92 -35.76 29.39
CA ARG A 33 -0.56 -36.22 29.78
C ARG A 33 0.58 -35.64 28.92
N ARG A 34 1.13 -34.52 29.40
CA ARG A 34 2.42 -33.90 29.03
C ARG A 34 2.65 -33.67 27.53
N CYS A 35 2.06 -32.60 27.01
CA CYS A 35 2.68 -31.59 26.14
C CYS A 35 1.57 -30.62 25.71
N GLU A 36 1.77 -29.32 25.91
CA GLU A 36 0.93 -28.30 25.28
C GLU A 36 1.38 -28.19 23.82
N ARG A 37 0.48 -28.45 22.88
CA ARG A 37 0.75 -28.26 21.44
C ARG A 37 0.09 -26.96 21.03
N GLU A 38 0.88 -26.06 20.45
CA GLU A 38 0.38 -24.88 19.79
C GLU A 38 -0.15 -25.30 18.42
N GLU A 39 -1.45 -25.12 18.20
CA GLU A 39 -2.07 -25.33 16.89
C GLU A 39 -2.52 -23.98 16.34
N SER A 40 -2.29 -23.78 15.04
CA SER A 40 -2.68 -22.58 14.32
C SER A 40 -3.70 -22.93 13.24
N LEU A 41 -4.87 -22.29 13.27
CA LEU A 41 -5.83 -22.34 12.17
C LEU A 41 -5.70 -21.06 11.34
N THR A 42 -5.39 -21.21 10.06
CA THR A 42 -5.42 -20.09 9.11
C THR A 42 -6.70 -20.16 8.29
N THR A 43 -7.55 -19.16 8.44
CA THR A 43 -8.77 -19.02 7.64
C THR A 43 -8.57 -17.91 6.61
N LEU A 44 -8.80 -18.23 5.35
CA LEU A 44 -8.84 -17.26 4.26
C LEU A 44 -10.27 -16.74 4.13
N THR A 45 -10.47 -15.44 4.28
CA THR A 45 -11.79 -14.82 4.12
C THR A 45 -11.72 -13.70 3.09
N LYS A 46 -12.69 -13.68 2.17
CA LYS A 46 -12.87 -12.60 1.22
C LYS A 46 -13.55 -11.43 1.92
N TYR A 47 -12.95 -10.25 1.85
CA TYR A 47 -13.56 -9.03 2.31
C TYR A 47 -14.50 -8.48 1.23
N GLU A 48 -15.79 -8.40 1.55
CA GLU A 48 -16.79 -7.79 0.69
C GLU A 48 -17.19 -6.42 1.24
N CYS A 49 -16.68 -5.37 0.59
CA CYS A 49 -16.98 -4.01 0.97
C CYS A 49 -18.40 -3.64 0.54
N LYS A 50 -19.23 -3.22 1.51
CA LYS A 50 -20.59 -2.69 1.27
C LYS A 50 -20.66 -1.17 1.37
N VAL A 51 -19.53 -0.52 1.62
CA VAL A 51 -19.46 0.94 1.75
C VAL A 51 -19.30 1.56 0.37
N ILE A 52 -20.17 2.53 0.07
CA ILE A 52 -20.14 3.28 -1.19
C ILE A 52 -18.87 4.13 -1.24
N ASP A 53 -18.20 4.12 -2.37
CA ASP A 53 -17.06 5.00 -2.60
C ASP A 53 -17.55 6.45 -2.79
N PRO A 54 -17.09 7.40 -1.95
CA PRO A 54 -17.55 8.79 -2.01
C PRO A 54 -17.19 9.50 -3.32
N PHE A 55 -16.21 8.98 -4.08
CA PHE A 55 -15.75 9.56 -5.34
C PHE A 55 -16.22 8.78 -6.57
N ASP A 56 -16.99 7.70 -6.41
CA ASP A 56 -17.59 6.98 -7.53
C ASP A 56 -18.91 7.63 -7.96
N ALA A 57 -18.94 8.19 -9.17
CA ALA A 57 -20.13 8.85 -9.72
C ALA A 57 -21.34 7.91 -9.87
N LYS A 58 -21.10 6.60 -10.00
CA LYS A 58 -22.15 5.57 -10.12
C LYS A 58 -22.57 5.02 -8.75
N LYS A 59 -22.04 5.57 -7.65
CA LYS A 59 -22.29 5.12 -6.27
C LYS A 59 -22.01 3.63 -6.08
N LYS A 60 -20.94 3.13 -6.69
CA LYS A 60 -20.49 1.75 -6.47
C LYS A 60 -19.80 1.59 -5.11
N CYS A 61 -19.82 0.37 -4.58
CA CYS A 61 -19.01 0.05 -3.41
C CYS A 61 -17.52 0.24 -3.69
N MET A 62 -16.74 0.57 -2.66
CA MET A 62 -15.30 0.68 -2.77
C MET A 62 -14.68 -0.64 -3.25
N GLN A 63 -13.81 -0.51 -4.23
CA GLN A 63 -12.90 -1.56 -4.67
C GLN A 63 -11.50 -1.10 -4.33
N PHE A 64 -10.73 -1.90 -3.59
CA PHE A 64 -9.40 -1.49 -3.15
C PHE A 64 -8.33 -1.91 -4.18
N THR A 65 -7.34 -1.04 -4.40
CA THR A 65 -6.21 -1.25 -5.32
C THR A 65 -4.90 -1.45 -4.58
N SER A 66 -4.78 -0.86 -3.38
CA SER A 66 -3.57 -0.94 -2.58
C SER A 66 -3.91 -0.97 -1.09
N ILE A 67 -3.04 -1.59 -0.29
CA ILE A 67 -3.17 -1.67 1.16
C ILE A 67 -1.81 -1.54 1.82
N VAL A 68 -1.83 -1.06 3.05
CA VAL A 68 -0.67 -1.06 3.92
C VAL A 68 -1.12 -1.25 5.36
N LEU A 69 -0.32 -2.00 6.13
CA LEU A 69 -0.58 -2.26 7.55
C LEU A 69 0.33 -1.35 8.39
N LEU A 70 -0.26 -0.59 9.29
CA LEU A 70 0.43 0.28 10.24
C LEU A 70 -0.13 0.05 11.63
N GLU A 71 0.67 -0.50 12.54
CA GLU A 71 0.32 -0.66 13.96
C GLU A 71 -1.05 -1.35 14.20
N GLY A 72 -1.38 -2.36 13.39
CA GLY A 72 -2.66 -3.08 13.48
C GLY A 72 -3.85 -2.39 12.80
N VAL A 73 -3.63 -1.20 12.22
CA VAL A 73 -4.58 -0.49 11.38
C VAL A 73 -4.28 -0.76 9.91
N VAL A 74 -5.31 -1.11 9.15
CA VAL A 74 -5.22 -1.33 7.72
C VAL A 74 -5.61 -0.04 7.01
N LEU A 75 -4.74 0.46 6.16
CA LEU A 75 -5.01 1.58 5.28
C LEU A 75 -5.18 1.02 3.87
N ALA A 76 -6.35 1.24 3.27
CA ALA A 76 -6.67 0.71 1.95
C ALA A 76 -7.03 1.85 1.00
N LEU A 77 -6.36 1.91 -0.15
CA LEU A 77 -6.66 2.86 -1.21
C LEU A 77 -7.69 2.25 -2.16
N SER A 78 -8.77 2.98 -2.43
CA SER A 78 -9.79 2.58 -3.39
C SER A 78 -9.37 2.91 -4.81
N LEU A 79 -10.00 2.24 -5.78
CA LEU A 79 -9.85 2.50 -7.21
C LEU A 79 -10.19 3.95 -7.59
N GLN A 80 -11.14 4.56 -6.87
CA GLN A 80 -11.44 5.97 -7.05
C GLN A 80 -10.56 6.88 -6.19
N GLY A 81 -9.54 6.38 -5.50
CA GLY A 81 -8.60 7.18 -4.72
C GLY A 81 -9.10 7.59 -3.33
N ALA A 82 -10.16 6.99 -2.80
CA ALA A 82 -10.54 7.16 -1.40
C ALA A 82 -9.60 6.32 -0.52
N LEU A 83 -9.09 6.90 0.57
CA LEU A 83 -8.35 6.13 1.57
C LEU A 83 -9.33 5.69 2.66
N ALA A 84 -9.47 4.38 2.85
CA ALA A 84 -10.22 3.79 3.95
C ALA A 84 -9.27 3.34 5.06
N VAL A 85 -9.61 3.69 6.29
CA VAL A 85 -8.98 3.17 7.51
C VAL A 85 -9.84 2.01 7.99
N MET A 86 -9.26 0.84 8.17
CA MET A 86 -9.95 -0.35 8.67
C MET A 86 -9.27 -0.90 9.91
N GLN A 87 -10.08 -1.39 10.83
CA GLN A 87 -9.64 -2.03 12.06
C GLN A 87 -10.47 -3.29 12.31
N GLU A 88 -9.87 -4.26 13.00
CA GLU A 88 -10.61 -5.42 13.46
C GLU A 88 -11.41 -5.04 14.72
N ILE A 89 -12.73 -4.98 14.59
CA ILE A 89 -13.66 -4.72 15.68
C ILE A 89 -14.57 -5.94 15.79
N ASP A 90 -14.67 -6.54 16.98
CA ASP A 90 -15.46 -7.74 17.22
C ASP A 90 -15.20 -8.86 16.20
N THR A 91 -13.91 -9.08 15.88
CA THR A 91 -13.43 -10.07 14.90
C THR A 91 -13.84 -9.82 13.45
N ARG A 92 -14.29 -8.59 13.13
CA ARG A 92 -14.67 -8.16 11.78
C ARG A 92 -13.84 -6.96 11.37
N LEU A 93 -13.23 -7.06 10.19
CA LEU A 93 -12.57 -5.91 9.57
C LEU A 93 -13.64 -4.87 9.21
N THR A 94 -13.54 -3.68 9.82
CA THR A 94 -14.55 -2.63 9.70
C THR A 94 -13.88 -1.33 9.29
N ILE A 95 -14.46 -0.63 8.30
CA ILE A 95 -14.01 0.71 7.92
C ILE A 95 -14.41 1.69 9.04
N THR A 96 -13.42 2.31 9.66
CA THR A 96 -13.61 3.25 10.78
C THR A 96 -13.51 4.71 10.33
N ALA A 97 -12.81 5.00 9.23
CA ALA A 97 -12.72 6.32 8.65
C ALA A 97 -12.46 6.26 7.14
N ILE A 98 -12.85 7.32 6.43
CA ILE A 98 -12.64 7.49 4.99
C ILE A 98 -12.09 8.90 4.75
N SER A 99 -11.12 9.04 3.84
CA SER A 99 -10.58 10.35 3.48
C SER A 99 -11.64 11.25 2.83
N SER A 100 -11.61 12.54 3.18
CA SER A 100 -12.47 13.55 2.56
C SER A 100 -11.97 13.99 1.17
N SER A 101 -10.75 13.62 0.81
CA SER A 101 -10.11 13.97 -0.46
C SER A 101 -9.68 12.74 -1.22
N ARG A 102 -9.75 12.86 -2.54
CA ARG A 102 -9.27 11.86 -3.48
C ARG A 102 -7.74 11.91 -3.59
N ALA A 103 -7.11 10.75 -3.61
CA ALA A 103 -5.71 10.61 -3.97
C ALA A 103 -5.57 10.61 -5.50
N LEU A 104 -4.95 11.64 -6.05
CA LEU A 104 -4.64 11.75 -7.47
C LEU A 104 -3.28 12.43 -7.68
N PRO A 105 -2.59 12.15 -8.80
CA PRO A 105 -1.49 12.99 -9.26
C PRO A 105 -1.94 14.46 -9.40
N SER A 106 -1.04 15.38 -9.08
CA SER A 106 -1.32 16.83 -9.19
C SER A 106 -1.19 17.36 -10.63
N VAL A 107 -0.66 16.55 -11.54
CA VAL A 107 -0.51 16.88 -12.97
C VAL A 107 -1.45 16.05 -13.83
N SER A 108 -1.82 16.60 -14.99
CA SER A 108 -2.52 15.84 -16.02
C SER A 108 -1.62 14.72 -16.54
N CYS A 109 -2.21 13.57 -16.80
CA CYS A 109 -1.52 12.38 -17.26
C CYS A 109 -2.45 11.49 -18.09
N ARG A 110 -1.87 10.64 -18.94
CA ARG A 110 -2.63 9.61 -19.68
C ARG A 110 -2.90 8.39 -18.81
N SER A 111 -1.89 7.99 -18.04
CA SER A 111 -1.97 6.91 -17.08
C SER A 111 -0.94 7.12 -15.98
N PHE A 112 -1.11 6.43 -14.86
CA PHE A 112 -0.14 6.39 -13.79
C PHE A 112 -0.19 5.02 -13.11
N LYS A 113 0.90 4.66 -12.44
CA LYS A 113 0.93 3.58 -11.46
C LYS A 113 1.06 4.19 -10.07
N GLU A 114 0.37 3.61 -9.10
CA GLU A 114 0.34 4.07 -7.71
C GLU A 114 0.90 3.01 -6.78
N TYR A 115 1.69 3.43 -5.79
CA TYR A 115 2.26 2.56 -4.78
C TYR A 115 2.02 3.17 -3.40
N LEU A 116 1.26 2.46 -2.57
CA LEU A 116 1.05 2.81 -1.16
C LEU A 116 2.10 2.06 -0.33
N VAL A 117 2.96 2.80 0.37
CA VAL A 117 4.09 2.22 1.11
C VAL A 117 4.13 2.73 2.55
N HIS A 118 4.56 1.89 3.48
CA HIS A 118 4.88 2.27 4.84
C HIS A 118 6.40 2.35 5.00
N LEU A 119 6.90 3.50 5.44
CA LEU A 119 8.31 3.83 5.54
C LEU A 119 8.59 4.58 6.84
N ASN A 120 9.16 3.90 7.83
CA ASN A 120 9.51 4.44 9.16
C ASN A 120 8.35 5.18 9.85
N GLY A 121 7.17 4.55 9.94
CA GLY A 121 5.98 5.15 10.55
C GLY A 121 5.23 6.13 9.64
N GLU A 122 5.79 6.50 8.49
CA GLU A 122 5.12 7.33 7.50
C GLU A 122 4.42 6.48 6.44
N ILE A 123 3.25 6.91 6.01
CA ILE A 123 2.58 6.33 4.85
C ILE A 123 2.82 7.25 3.66
N LEU A 124 3.44 6.71 2.62
CA LEU A 124 3.71 7.42 1.39
C LEU A 124 2.87 6.84 0.26
N LEU A 125 2.40 7.71 -0.61
CA LEU A 125 1.78 7.36 -1.88
C LEU A 125 2.66 7.88 -3.00
N VAL A 126 3.21 6.97 -3.79
CA VAL A 126 4.08 7.28 -4.92
C VAL A 126 3.32 7.06 -6.21
N TYR A 127 3.35 8.07 -7.09
CA TYR A 127 2.83 7.99 -8.44
C TYR A 127 3.98 7.95 -9.44
N LEU A 128 4.01 6.92 -10.28
CA LEU A 128 4.79 6.89 -11.52
C LEU A 128 3.87 7.33 -12.67
N ILE A 129 4.14 8.50 -13.24
CA ILE A 129 3.20 9.22 -14.10
C ILE A 129 3.67 9.14 -15.56
N HIS A 130 2.76 8.71 -16.43
CA HIS A 130 2.95 8.64 -17.88
C HIS A 130 2.13 9.75 -18.55
N GLN A 131 2.79 10.79 -19.04
CA GLN A 131 2.15 11.94 -19.68
C GLN A 131 2.14 11.81 -21.21
N LYS A 132 3.26 11.38 -21.79
CA LYS A 132 3.46 11.32 -23.25
C LYS A 132 3.07 9.94 -23.77
N ILE A 133 3.71 8.90 -23.26
CA ILE A 133 3.54 7.50 -23.69
C ILE A 133 3.44 6.56 -22.49
N VAL A 134 2.58 5.55 -22.58
CA VAL A 134 2.24 4.63 -21.48
C VAL A 134 3.44 3.82 -20.96
N LYS A 135 4.50 3.69 -21.76
CA LYS A 135 5.68 2.85 -21.41
C LYS A 135 6.80 3.61 -20.72
N VAL A 136 6.77 4.94 -20.71
CA VAL A 136 7.83 5.79 -20.13
C VAL A 136 7.24 6.65 -19.04
N VAL A 137 7.85 6.60 -17.86
CA VAL A 137 7.56 7.46 -16.72
C VAL A 137 8.15 8.83 -17.03
N ASP A 138 7.28 9.82 -17.20
CA ASP A 138 7.67 11.21 -17.47
C ASP A 138 7.89 11.99 -16.16
N LYS A 139 7.19 11.58 -15.08
CA LYS A 139 7.23 12.27 -13.79
C LYS A 139 6.99 11.30 -12.64
N VAL A 140 7.55 11.60 -11.48
CA VAL A 140 7.25 10.92 -10.22
C VAL A 140 6.70 11.94 -9.23
N GLU A 141 5.65 11.58 -8.51
CA GLU A 141 5.14 12.39 -7.40
C GLU A 141 5.03 11.55 -6.13
N VAL A 142 5.42 12.13 -5.00
CA VAL A 142 5.36 11.48 -3.70
C VAL A 142 4.48 12.32 -2.78
N PHE A 143 3.55 11.66 -2.12
CA PHE A 143 2.66 12.26 -1.13
C PHE A 143 2.82 11.55 0.20
N ARG A 144 2.87 12.29 1.29
CA ARG A 144 2.81 11.78 2.64
C ARG A 144 1.39 11.90 3.17
N LEU A 145 0.90 10.86 3.82
CA LEU A 145 -0.37 10.91 4.54
C LEU A 145 -0.22 11.76 5.81
N SER A 146 -1.06 12.77 5.96
CA SER A 146 -1.19 13.54 7.20
C SER A 146 -2.30 12.96 8.08
N SER A 147 -1.96 12.72 9.34
CA SER A 147 -2.89 12.30 10.40
C SER A 147 -3.16 13.49 11.34
N PRO A 148 -4.39 13.66 11.88
CA PRO A 148 -5.57 12.80 11.75
C PRO A 148 -6.43 13.07 10.51
N GLY A 149 -6.09 14.07 9.68
CA GLY A 149 -6.96 14.54 8.59
C GLY A 149 -7.13 13.60 7.39
N LEU A 150 -6.33 12.53 7.30
CA LEU A 150 -6.27 11.61 6.17
C LEU A 150 -6.09 12.34 4.82
N LYS A 151 -5.24 13.38 4.81
CA LYS A 151 -4.96 14.19 3.62
C LYS A 151 -3.58 13.88 3.08
N TRP A 152 -3.47 13.81 1.76
CA TRP A 152 -2.21 13.63 1.05
C TRP A 152 -1.49 14.97 0.89
N VAL A 153 -0.26 15.06 1.38
CA VAL A 153 0.60 16.25 1.28
C VAL A 153 1.77 15.91 0.38
N LYS A 154 1.93 16.62 -0.73
CA LYS A 154 3.06 16.42 -1.64
C LYS A 154 4.37 16.70 -0.89
N VAL A 155 5.36 15.82 -1.05
CA VAL A 155 6.68 15.98 -0.45
C VAL A 155 7.75 16.04 -1.53
N GLU A 156 8.73 16.91 -1.31
CA GLU A 156 9.88 17.07 -2.20
C GLU A 156 10.99 16.06 -1.90
N ARG A 157 10.98 15.46 -0.69
CA ARG A 157 12.03 14.56 -0.21
C ARG A 157 11.47 13.50 0.73
N ILE A 158 12.13 12.35 0.76
CA ILE A 158 11.81 11.21 1.65
C ILE A 158 12.85 11.02 2.76
N GLN A 159 13.56 12.09 3.11
CA GLN A 159 14.50 12.20 4.23
C GLN A 159 15.73 11.27 4.09
N GLY A 160 16.28 11.18 2.88
CA GLY A 160 17.50 10.41 2.59
C GLY A 160 17.29 8.90 2.49
N LYS A 161 16.06 8.48 2.23
CA LYS A 161 15.67 7.08 2.08
C LYS A 161 15.51 6.73 0.60
N THR A 162 15.63 5.45 0.28
CA THR A 162 15.49 4.94 -1.08
C THR A 162 14.33 3.95 -1.18
N LEU A 163 13.50 4.10 -2.22
CA LEU A 163 12.42 3.15 -2.53
C LEU A 163 12.70 2.42 -3.85
N TYR A 164 12.39 1.14 -3.92
CA TYR A 164 12.50 0.33 -5.13
C TYR A 164 11.13 -0.25 -5.52
N PHE A 165 10.73 -0.03 -6.77
CA PHE A 165 9.46 -0.52 -7.34
C PHE A 165 9.72 -1.38 -8.57
N ASP A 166 9.53 -2.69 -8.44
CA ASP A 166 9.58 -3.61 -9.58
C ASP A 166 8.19 -3.81 -10.23
N HIS A 167 8.17 -4.39 -11.43
CA HIS A 167 7.00 -4.75 -12.21
C HIS A 167 6.08 -5.73 -11.47
N ASP A 168 6.64 -6.61 -10.64
CA ASP A 168 5.90 -7.58 -9.84
C ASP A 168 5.36 -7.01 -8.51
N CYS A 169 5.34 -5.68 -8.36
CA CYS A 169 4.78 -4.97 -7.20
C CYS A 169 5.48 -5.29 -5.86
N HIS A 170 6.69 -5.86 -5.89
CA HIS A 170 7.51 -6.02 -4.69
C HIS A 170 8.19 -4.70 -4.36
N ILE A 171 7.88 -4.17 -3.18
CA ILE A 171 8.54 -3.00 -2.61
C ILE A 171 9.77 -3.52 -1.87
N TYR A 172 10.95 -3.18 -2.35
CA TYR A 172 12.18 -3.37 -1.60
C TYR A 172 12.58 -2.04 -0.96
N MET A 173 12.87 -2.10 0.33
CA MET A 173 13.27 -0.94 1.12
C MET A 173 14.67 -1.23 1.64
N ASP A 174 15.64 -0.47 1.14
CA ASP A 174 16.97 -0.49 1.74
C ASP A 174 17.04 0.62 2.80
N SER A 175 17.37 0.21 4.03
CA SER A 175 17.62 1.13 5.14
C SER A 175 19.11 1.20 5.50
N THR A 176 19.96 0.47 4.77
CA THR A 176 21.39 0.38 5.08
C THR A 176 22.17 1.49 4.37
N THR A 177 22.53 2.48 5.19
CA THR A 177 23.52 3.49 4.87
C THR A 177 24.89 2.85 4.71
N ILE A 178 25.30 2.65 3.46
CA ILE A 178 26.71 2.60 3.09
C ILE A 178 26.88 3.62 1.97
N ASP A 179 27.23 4.85 2.36
CA ASP A 179 27.80 5.91 1.50
C ASP A 179 26.89 6.97 0.82
N GLY A 180 25.58 7.02 1.06
CA GLY A 180 24.80 8.16 0.53
C GLY A 180 23.34 8.22 0.97
N ARG A 181 22.96 9.31 1.65
CA ARG A 181 21.54 9.66 1.92
C ARG A 181 20.88 10.11 0.62
N GLU A 182 20.32 9.21 -0.15
CA GLU A 182 19.75 9.56 -1.45
C GLU A 182 18.22 9.57 -1.39
N ASP A 183 17.62 10.76 -1.52
CA ASP A 183 16.17 10.93 -1.69
C ASP A 183 15.79 10.43 -3.09
N CYS A 184 15.72 9.11 -3.27
CA CYS A 184 15.66 8.49 -4.58
C CYS A 184 14.60 7.39 -4.66
N ILE A 185 14.04 7.28 -5.86
CA ILE A 185 13.06 6.24 -6.19
C ILE A 185 13.55 5.48 -7.40
N PHE A 186 13.82 4.20 -7.21
CA PHE A 186 14.19 3.29 -8.27
C PHE A 186 12.94 2.55 -8.75
N PHE A 187 12.79 2.42 -10.06
CA PHE A 187 11.68 1.69 -10.64
C PHE A 187 12.07 1.04 -11.95
N THR A 188 11.42 -0.06 -12.29
CA THR A 188 11.55 -0.68 -13.61
C THR A 188 10.51 -0.08 -14.55
N GLN A 189 10.90 0.20 -15.80
CA GLN A 189 9.98 0.64 -16.86
C GLN A 189 10.30 -0.02 -18.21
N GLY A 190 9.28 -0.14 -19.06
CA GLY A 190 9.38 -0.79 -20.37
C GLY A 190 9.38 -2.32 -20.29
N SER A 191 9.68 -2.97 -21.43
CA SER A 191 9.73 -4.43 -21.56
C SER A 191 11.08 -5.04 -21.17
N ASN A 192 12.09 -4.21 -20.93
CA ASN A 192 13.47 -4.64 -20.77
C ASN A 192 13.88 -4.79 -19.29
N ASN A 193 12.95 -4.54 -18.36
CA ASN A 193 13.15 -4.55 -16.91
C ASN A 193 14.39 -3.76 -16.44
N CYS A 194 14.80 -2.75 -17.21
CA CYS A 194 15.91 -1.89 -16.81
C CYS A 194 15.48 -1.02 -15.64
N TRP A 195 16.38 -0.84 -14.67
CA TRP A 195 16.18 0.06 -13.55
C TRP A 195 16.39 1.51 -13.98
N TRP A 196 15.51 2.37 -13.48
CA TRP A 196 15.57 3.81 -13.61
C TRP A 196 15.55 4.43 -12.23
N LYS A 197 16.20 5.57 -12.11
CA LYS A 197 16.32 6.36 -10.89
C LYS A 197 15.60 7.67 -11.09
N TYR A 198 14.69 7.99 -10.16
CA TYR A 198 14.22 9.34 -9.94
C TYR A 198 14.97 9.94 -8.75
N ASP A 199 15.78 10.96 -9.02
CA ASP A 199 16.43 11.78 -8.01
C ASP A 199 15.49 12.91 -7.60
N MET A 200 14.94 12.83 -6.39
CA MET A 200 13.98 13.81 -5.90
C MET A 200 14.61 15.19 -5.66
N ARG A 201 15.93 15.29 -5.50
CA ARG A 201 16.62 16.57 -5.29
C ARG A 201 16.79 17.32 -6.60
N ARG A 202 17.05 16.59 -7.68
CA ARG A 202 17.25 17.14 -9.02
C ARG A 202 15.97 17.19 -9.84
N ASP A 203 14.90 16.55 -9.36
CA ASP A 203 13.65 16.33 -10.09
C ASP A 203 13.91 15.74 -11.49
N CYS A 204 14.79 14.74 -11.55
CA CYS A 204 15.22 14.14 -12.81
C CYS A 204 15.12 12.61 -12.79
N ILE A 205 14.75 12.05 -13.94
CA ILE A 205 14.71 10.62 -14.19
C ILE A 205 15.88 10.24 -15.11
N SER A 206 16.68 9.26 -14.70
CA SER A 206 17.80 8.72 -15.49
C SER A 206 17.85 7.21 -15.40
N PRO A 207 18.52 6.52 -16.35
CA PRO A 207 18.93 5.13 -16.15
C PRO A 207 19.71 5.00 -14.83
N ALA A 208 19.46 3.91 -14.09
CA ALA A 208 20.14 3.60 -12.83
C ALA A 208 21.47 2.89 -13.07
#